data_AF-A0AAN6R9P2-F1
#
_entry.id   AF-A0AAN6R9P2-F1
#
_cell.length_a   1.000
_cell.length_b   1.000
_cell.length_c   1.000
_cell.angle_alpha   90.00
_cell.angle_beta   90.00
_cell.angle_gamma   90.00
#
_symmetry.space_group_name_H-M   'P 1'
#
loop_
_entity.id
_entity.type
_entity.pdbx_description
1 polymer ?
#
loop_
_entity_poly.entity_id
_entity_poly.type
_entity_poly.pdbx_seq_one_letter_code
_entity_poly.pdbx_strand_id
1 'polypeptide(L)'
;MAKGARSSVMKRNKAKLRATVFGPVVDLRTERLSAKLQELASKPKEETMADADFEITEKSNASETAENDAEKGMDIDEPTKSSATEGQSHRIQKRVRRKTRPSITFAAHPQKAKRNSKKK
;
A
#
# COMPACT_ATOMS: atom_id res chain seq x y z
N MET A 1 2.29 -27.33 6.60
CA MET A 1 1.46 -26.24 6.04
C MET A 1 2.35 -25.09 5.58
N ALA A 2 2.25 -24.70 4.31
CA ALA A 2 2.88 -23.46 3.84
C ALA A 2 2.26 -22.25 4.56
N LYS A 3 3.04 -21.17 4.71
CA LYS A 3 2.51 -19.91 5.24
C LYS A 3 1.65 -19.25 4.16
N GLY A 4 0.47 -18.76 4.53
CA GLY A 4 -0.38 -18.02 3.60
C GLY A 4 0.19 -16.64 3.23
N ALA A 5 -0.27 -16.08 2.12
CA ALA A 5 0.18 -14.79 1.59
C ALA A 5 0.02 -13.62 2.58
N ARG A 6 -0.99 -13.70 3.48
CA ARG A 6 -1.25 -12.68 4.50
C ARG A 6 -0.46 -12.88 5.79
N SER A 7 0.36 -13.93 5.89
CA SER A 7 1.14 -14.21 7.09
C SER A 7 2.09 -13.05 7.41
N SER A 8 2.17 -12.70 8.70
CA SER A 8 2.93 -11.53 9.15
C SER A 8 4.43 -11.66 8.87
N VAL A 9 4.96 -12.89 8.89
CA VAL A 9 6.35 -13.20 8.57
C VAL A 9 6.64 -12.91 7.10
N MET A 10 5.84 -13.43 6.16
CA MET A 10 6.03 -13.18 4.73
C MET A 10 5.92 -11.69 4.39
N LYS A 11 4.98 -10.96 5.01
CA LYS A 11 4.82 -9.52 4.80
C LYS A 11 6.06 -8.73 5.21
N ARG A 12 6.62 -9.01 6.40
CA ARG A 12 7.83 -8.33 6.89
C ARG A 12 9.03 -8.59 5.98
N ASN A 13 9.23 -9.83 5.54
CA ASN A 13 10.33 -10.18 4.64
C ASN A 13 10.18 -9.49 3.28
N LYS A 14 8.98 -9.49 2.69
CA LYS A 14 8.72 -8.76 1.44
C LYS A 14 8.91 -7.25 1.57
N ALA A 15 8.54 -6.65 2.72
CA ALA A 15 8.79 -5.23 2.97
C ALA A 15 10.30 -4.92 3.02
N LYS A 16 11.08 -5.78 3.69
CA LYS A 16 12.54 -5.65 3.73
C LYS A 16 13.15 -5.73 2.33
N LEU A 17 12.78 -6.72 1.53
CA LEU A 17 13.26 -6.86 0.15
C LEU A 17 12.89 -5.66 -0.73
N ARG A 18 11.68 -5.11 -0.55
CA ARG A 18 11.27 -3.89 -1.24
C ARG A 18 12.13 -2.69 -0.87
N ALA A 19 12.46 -2.52 0.40
CA ALA A 19 13.28 -1.39 0.84
C ALA A 19 14.75 -1.50 0.35
N THR A 20 15.34 -2.70 0.40
CA THR A 20 16.79 -2.84 0.16
C THR A 20 17.15 -3.18 -1.26
N VAL A 21 16.33 -3.95 -1.97
CA VAL A 21 16.67 -4.47 -3.31
C VAL A 21 15.79 -3.83 -4.36
N PHE A 22 14.47 -3.94 -4.24
CA PHE A 22 13.58 -3.58 -5.35
C PHE A 22 13.31 -2.08 -5.46
N GLY A 23 13.23 -1.35 -4.34
CA GLY A 23 13.06 0.10 -4.30
C GLY A 23 14.15 0.84 -5.08
N PRO A 24 15.42 0.76 -4.67
CA PRO A 24 16.49 1.50 -5.34
C PRO A 24 16.65 1.12 -6.82
N VAL A 25 16.39 -0.14 -7.19
CA VAL A 25 16.46 -0.57 -8.61
C VAL A 25 15.35 0.08 -9.45
N VAL A 26 14.15 0.22 -8.89
CA VAL A 26 13.04 0.91 -9.57
C VAL A 26 13.33 2.40 -9.68
N ASP A 27 13.84 3.02 -8.61
CA ASP A 27 14.19 4.44 -8.60
C ASP A 27 15.25 4.76 -9.68
N LEU A 28 16.34 3.97 -9.75
CA LEU A 28 17.36 4.10 -10.80
C LEU A 28 16.78 3.89 -12.22
N ARG A 29 15.77 3.03 -12.38
CA ARG A 29 15.10 2.86 -13.68
C ARG A 29 14.30 4.11 -14.04
N THR A 30 13.59 4.70 -13.08
CA THR A 30 12.82 5.92 -13.31
C THR A 30 13.72 7.11 -13.63
N GLU A 31 14.87 7.25 -12.96
CA GLU A 31 15.87 8.28 -13.24
C GLU A 31 16.43 8.16 -14.66
N ARG A 32 16.75 6.94 -15.11
CA ARG A 32 17.23 6.72 -16.48
C ARG A 32 16.18 7.07 -17.52
N LEU A 33 14.93 6.69 -17.29
CA LEU A 33 13.84 6.97 -18.22
C LEU A 33 13.53 8.47 -18.27
N SER A 34 13.51 9.17 -17.13
CA SER A 34 13.27 10.61 -17.10
C SER A 34 14.41 11.38 -17.78
N ALA A 35 15.66 11.01 -17.56
CA ALA A 35 16.81 11.59 -18.25
C ALA A 35 16.69 11.42 -19.78
N LYS A 36 16.29 10.23 -20.25
CA LYS A 36 16.07 9.97 -21.68
C LYS A 36 14.94 10.84 -22.25
N LEU A 37 13.86 11.03 -21.50
CA LEU A 37 12.74 11.88 -21.94
C LEU A 37 13.14 13.36 -22.00
N GLN A 38 13.96 13.83 -21.05
CA GLN A 38 14.51 15.19 -21.09
C GLN A 38 15.43 15.40 -22.28
N GLU A 39 16.31 14.44 -22.57
CA GLU A 39 17.16 14.47 -23.77
C GLU A 39 16.32 14.58 -25.05
N LEU A 40 15.23 13.80 -25.16
CA LEU A 40 14.33 13.87 -26.30
C LEU A 40 13.58 15.21 -26.40
N ALA A 41 13.18 15.79 -25.27
CA ALA A 41 12.52 17.09 -25.25
C ALA A 41 13.46 18.26 -25.59
N SER A 42 14.75 18.14 -25.25
CA SER A 42 15.78 19.14 -25.57
C SER A 42 16.29 19.04 -27.00
N LYS A 43 16.03 17.94 -27.72
CA LYS A 43 16.30 17.88 -29.15
C LYS A 43 15.47 18.97 -29.84
N PRO A 44 16.08 19.84 -30.65
CA PRO A 44 15.32 20.79 -31.44
C PRO A 44 14.31 20.01 -32.25
N LYS A 45 13.06 20.49 -32.30
CA LYS A 45 12.05 19.90 -33.18
C LYS A 45 12.66 19.84 -34.57
N GLU A 46 12.87 18.64 -35.09
CA GLU A 46 13.39 18.49 -36.45
C GLU A 46 12.43 19.25 -37.37
N GLU A 47 12.95 20.26 -38.06
CA GLU A 47 12.23 21.07 -39.05
C GLU A 47 11.98 20.22 -40.31
N THR A 48 11.27 19.12 -40.17
CA THR A 48 10.80 18.30 -41.30
C THR A 48 9.39 17.83 -40.98
N MET A 49 8.48 18.78 -40.87
CA MET A 49 7.08 18.74 -41.34
C MET A 49 6.46 20.07 -40.93
N ALA A 50 6.81 21.14 -41.65
CA ALA A 50 5.80 22.15 -41.91
C ALA A 50 4.67 21.41 -42.67
N ASP A 51 3.44 21.56 -42.21
CA ASP A 51 2.22 21.01 -42.80
C ASP A 51 1.93 19.52 -42.49
N ALA A 52 1.74 19.20 -41.22
CA ALA A 52 0.76 18.17 -40.87
C ALA A 52 0.05 18.61 -39.59
N ASP A 53 -1.13 19.22 -39.79
CA ASP A 53 -2.12 19.49 -38.76
C ASP A 53 -2.23 18.29 -37.81
N PHE A 54 -1.95 18.54 -36.53
CA PHE A 54 -2.35 17.65 -35.45
C PHE A 54 -3.87 17.82 -35.24
N GLU A 55 -4.65 17.42 -36.23
CA GLU A 55 -6.06 17.13 -36.05
C GLU A 55 -6.20 15.70 -35.53
N ILE A 56 -6.81 15.62 -34.36
CA ILE A 56 -7.17 14.40 -33.67
C ILE A 56 -8.12 13.62 -34.58
N THR A 57 -7.68 12.57 -35.27
CA THR A 57 -8.60 11.53 -35.76
C THR A 57 -7.91 10.18 -35.91
N GLU A 58 -8.51 9.18 -35.26
CA GLU A 58 -8.26 7.76 -35.44
C GLU A 58 -8.47 7.29 -36.89
N LYS A 59 -7.79 6.18 -37.23
CA LYS A 59 -8.06 5.15 -38.27
C LYS A 59 -6.90 4.97 -39.25
N SER A 60 -6.00 4.02 -38.98
CA SER A 60 -6.10 2.60 -39.36
C SER A 60 -5.95 2.36 -40.87
N ASN A 61 -4.81 1.80 -41.27
CA ASN A 61 -4.79 0.87 -42.39
C ASN A 61 -4.07 -0.41 -41.93
N ALA A 62 -4.90 -1.38 -41.58
CA ALA A 62 -4.52 -2.76 -41.46
C ALA A 62 -4.39 -3.37 -42.86
N SER A 63 -3.43 -4.27 -43.05
CA SER A 63 -3.56 -5.35 -44.02
C SER A 63 -3.44 -6.68 -43.26
N GLU A 64 -4.59 -7.10 -42.74
CA GLU A 64 -5.14 -8.45 -42.71
C GLU A 64 -4.16 -9.65 -42.71
N THR A 65 -4.24 -10.42 -41.63
CA THR A 65 -4.62 -11.84 -41.76
C THR A 65 -5.27 -12.33 -40.47
N ALA A 66 -6.33 -13.11 -40.67
CA ALA A 66 -7.14 -13.87 -39.71
C ALA A 66 -8.22 -13.10 -38.94
N GLU A 67 -9.36 -12.95 -39.61
CA GLU A 67 -10.66 -12.92 -38.94
C GLU A 67 -10.88 -14.22 -38.16
N ASN A 68 -11.36 -14.12 -36.92
CA ASN A 68 -12.61 -14.74 -36.49
C ASN A 68 -12.92 -14.32 -35.04
N ASP A 69 -14.07 -13.67 -34.91
CA ASP A 69 -15.09 -13.97 -33.90
C ASP A 69 -14.69 -13.89 -32.42
N ALA A 70 -15.05 -12.76 -31.78
CA ALA A 70 -15.82 -12.78 -30.54
C ALA A 70 -16.09 -11.34 -30.10
N GLU A 71 -17.27 -10.87 -30.50
CA GLU A 71 -18.17 -10.06 -29.68
C GLU A 71 -17.91 -10.23 -28.17
N LYS A 72 -17.13 -9.32 -27.59
CA LYS A 72 -17.15 -9.06 -26.13
C LYS A 72 -17.14 -7.56 -25.94
N GLY A 73 -18.36 -7.03 -25.79
CA GLY A 73 -18.61 -5.69 -25.29
C GLY A 73 -17.77 -5.44 -24.04
N MET A 74 -17.12 -4.29 -24.03
CA MET A 74 -16.39 -3.80 -22.87
C MET A 74 -17.41 -3.39 -21.82
N ASP A 75 -17.69 -4.27 -20.86
CA ASP A 75 -18.42 -3.92 -19.64
C ASP A 75 -17.57 -2.89 -18.88
N ILE A 76 -18.02 -1.64 -18.93
CA ILE A 76 -17.52 -0.55 -18.10
C ILE A 76 -18.12 -0.79 -16.71
N ASP A 77 -17.31 -1.31 -15.79
CA ASP A 77 -17.66 -1.35 -14.38
C ASP A 77 -17.77 0.09 -13.85
N GLU A 78 -19.00 0.61 -13.84
CA GLU A 78 -19.34 1.85 -13.13
C GLU A 78 -19.05 1.66 -11.63
N PRO A 79 -18.38 2.61 -10.95
CA PRO A 79 -18.15 2.50 -9.52
C PRO A 79 -19.49 2.64 -8.79
N THR A 80 -20.11 1.51 -8.48
CA THR A 80 -21.24 1.45 -7.56
C THR A 80 -20.84 2.13 -6.26
N LYS A 81 -21.55 3.21 -5.93
CA LYS A 81 -21.41 3.93 -4.66
C LYS A 81 -21.73 2.94 -3.54
N SER A 82 -20.70 2.32 -2.95
CA SER A 82 -20.88 1.47 -1.78
C SER A 82 -21.34 2.37 -0.64
N SER A 83 -22.61 2.20 -0.25
CA SER A 83 -23.22 2.79 0.92
C SER A 83 -22.31 2.61 2.14
N ALA A 84 -22.07 3.71 2.85
CA ALA A 84 -21.42 3.70 4.14
C ALA A 84 -22.24 2.79 5.08
N THR A 85 -21.83 1.54 5.20
CA THR A 85 -22.25 0.68 6.29
C THR A 85 -21.24 0.91 7.40
N GLU A 86 -21.69 1.60 8.44
CA GLU A 86 -20.98 1.74 9.70
C GLU A 86 -20.57 0.34 10.17
N GLY A 87 -19.32 0.00 9.88
CA GLY A 87 -18.74 -1.27 10.27
C GLY A 87 -18.61 -1.26 11.79
N GLN A 88 -19.65 -1.73 12.48
CA GLN A 88 -19.51 -2.26 13.82
C GLN A 88 -18.35 -3.24 13.76
N SER A 89 -17.21 -2.83 14.32
CA SER A 89 -16.04 -3.67 14.32
C SER A 89 -16.39 -4.88 15.18
N HIS A 90 -16.63 -6.04 14.55
CA HIS A 90 -16.55 -7.35 15.21
C HIS A 90 -15.09 -7.67 15.55
N ARG A 91 -14.39 -6.69 16.13
CA ARG A 91 -13.07 -6.83 16.68
C ARG A 91 -13.25 -7.61 17.96
N ILE A 92 -12.97 -8.91 17.90
CA ILE A 92 -12.93 -9.77 19.08
C ILE A 92 -11.93 -9.16 20.08
N GLN A 93 -12.45 -8.41 21.04
CA GLN A 93 -11.68 -7.90 22.17
C GLN A 93 -11.47 -9.08 23.11
N LYS A 94 -10.34 -9.76 22.97
CA LYS A 94 -9.92 -10.75 23.96
C LYS A 94 -9.70 -9.99 25.27
N ARG A 95 -10.68 -10.06 26.19
CA ARG A 95 -10.48 -9.61 27.57
C ARG A 95 -9.34 -10.44 28.13
N VAL A 96 -8.17 -9.84 28.25
CA VAL A 96 -7.06 -10.40 29.01
C VAL A 96 -7.57 -10.48 30.44
N ARG A 97 -7.96 -11.67 30.91
CA ARG A 97 -8.21 -11.92 32.32
C ARG A 97 -6.86 -11.75 33.02
N ARG A 98 -6.54 -10.52 33.44
CA ARG A 98 -5.45 -10.28 34.37
C ARG A 98 -5.84 -11.04 35.64
N LYS A 99 -5.24 -12.20 35.85
CA LYS A 99 -5.33 -12.89 37.15
C LYS A 99 -4.91 -11.85 38.19
N THR A 100 -5.72 -11.65 39.22
CA THR A 100 -5.33 -10.81 40.36
C THR A 100 -3.99 -11.33 40.85
N ARG A 101 -2.96 -10.47 40.87
CA ARG A 101 -1.69 -10.83 41.47
C ARG A 101 -1.99 -11.02 42.96
N PRO A 102 -1.79 -12.21 43.57
CA PRO A 102 -2.00 -12.34 45.01
C PRO A 102 -0.92 -11.52 45.71
N SER A 103 -1.26 -10.30 46.13
CA SER A 103 -0.43 -9.47 46.99
C SER A 103 -0.69 -9.89 48.44
N ILE A 104 -0.13 -11.03 48.84
CA ILE A 104 0.03 -11.32 50.26
C ILE A 104 1.20 -10.46 50.72
N THR A 105 0.87 -9.31 51.28
CA THR A 105 1.84 -8.48 52.01
C THR A 105 1.49 -8.54 53.48
N PHE A 106 2.50 -8.73 54.32
CA PHE A 106 2.31 -8.68 55.77
C PHE A 106 2.00 -7.25 56.20
N ALA A 107 1.10 -7.10 57.17
CA ALA A 107 0.83 -5.80 57.78
C ALA A 107 2.16 -5.21 58.32
N ALA A 108 2.37 -3.91 58.10
CA ALA A 108 3.57 -3.24 58.58
C ALA A 108 3.66 -3.35 60.12
N HIS A 109 4.85 -3.66 60.63
CA HIS A 109 5.11 -3.79 62.06
C HIS A 109 4.70 -2.49 62.80
N PRO A 110 4.02 -2.56 63.96
CA PRO A 110 3.38 -1.40 64.60
C PRO A 110 4.33 -0.25 64.93
N GLN A 111 5.62 -0.54 65.10
CA GLN A 111 6.65 0.49 65.31
C GLN A 111 6.89 1.37 64.07
N LYS A 112 6.67 0.86 62.85
CA LYS A 112 6.88 1.61 61.60
C LYS A 112 5.63 2.39 61.18
N ALA A 113 4.43 1.95 61.55
CA ALA A 113 3.17 2.66 61.24
C ALA A 113 3.05 4.02 61.95
N LYS A 114 3.57 4.13 63.18
CA LYS A 114 3.53 5.38 63.97
C LYS A 114 4.44 6.50 63.45
N ARG A 115 5.35 6.22 62.51
CA ARG A 115 6.23 7.26 61.91
C ARG A 115 5.53 8.10 60.85
N ASN A 116 4.45 7.62 60.25
CA ASN A 116 3.78 8.31 59.15
C ASN A 116 2.62 9.22 59.61
N SER A 117 2.22 9.17 60.89
CA SER A 117 1.14 10.02 61.44
C SER A 117 1.62 11.38 61.97
N LYS A 118 2.92 11.68 61.91
CA LYS A 118 3.50 13.00 62.21
C LYS A 118 3.90 13.73 60.93
N LYS A 119 2.92 14.02 60.09
CA LYS A 119 2.96 15.16 59.16
C LYS A 119 1.59 15.85 59.25
N LYS A 120 1.51 16.81 60.16
CA LYS A 120 0.63 17.98 60.08
C LYS A 120 1.56 19.19 60.06
#